data_AF-A0A2N2T2W0-F1
#
_entry.id   AF-A0A2N2T2W0-F1
#
_cell.length_a   1.000
_cell.length_b   1.000
_cell.length_c   1.000
_cell.angle_alpha   90.00
_cell.angle_beta   90.00
_cell.angle_gamma   90.00
#
_symmetry.space_group_name_H-M   'P 1'
#
loop_
_entity.id
_entity.type
_entity.pdbx_description
1 polymer ?
#
loop_
_entity_poly.entity_id
_entity_poly.type
_entity_poly.pdbx_seq_one_letter_code
_entity_poly.pdbx_strand_id
1 'polypeptide(L)' 'MLKRAGVELIYVGVLEQHKKGNFHLHVALTGHVRVDLVRRIWWVCCGGRGMGNVDLERRRTHDKLHRTAKIASYISK' A
#
# COMPACT_ATOMS: atom_id res chain seq x y z
N MET A 1 -13.98 -8.22 -6.50
CA MET A 1 -14.48 -6.91 -6.98
C MET A 1 -13.59 -6.25 -8.04
N LEU A 2 -12.25 -6.33 -7.99
CA LEU A 2 -11.38 -5.71 -9.02
C LEU A 2 -11.28 -6.50 -10.35
N LYS A 3 -11.24 -7.83 -10.29
CA LYS A 3 -11.23 -8.71 -11.50
C LYS A 3 -12.44 -8.53 -12.43
N ARG A 4 -13.61 -8.15 -11.90
CA ARG A 4 -14.84 -7.94 -12.72
C ARG A 4 -14.82 -6.63 -13.52
N ALA A 5 -13.89 -5.72 -13.24
CA ALA A 5 -13.75 -4.44 -13.95
C ALA A 5 -12.66 -4.46 -15.05
N GLY A 6 -12.07 -5.62 -15.35
CA GLY A 6 -10.95 -5.74 -16.31
C GLY A 6 -9.63 -5.13 -15.81
N VAL A 7 -9.56 -4.70 -14.55
CA VAL A 7 -8.35 -4.12 -13.94
C VAL A 7 -7.67 -5.20 -13.10
N GLU A 8 -6.55 -5.70 -13.61
CA GLU A 8 -5.67 -6.58 -12.84
C GLU A 8 -4.85 -5.72 -11.87
N LEU A 9 -5.20 -5.78 -10.59
CA LEU A 9 -4.49 -5.04 -9.55
C LEU A 9 -3.20 -5.80 -9.22
N ILE A 10 -2.09 -5.45 -9.86
CA ILE A 10 -0.78 -6.04 -9.52
C ILE A 10 -0.22 -5.28 -8.31
N TYR A 11 0.10 -6.03 -7.27
CA TYR A 11 0.61 -5.50 -6.01
C TYR A 11 1.73 -6.38 -5.42
N VAL A 12 2.57 -5.77 -4.59
CA VAL A 12 3.51 -6.45 -3.70
C VAL A 12 3.19 -5.99 -2.29
N GLY A 13 3.01 -6.94 -1.37
CA GLY A 13 2.71 -6.68 0.04
C GLY A 13 3.76 -7.30 0.95
N VAL A 14 4.20 -6.56 1.96
CA VAL A 14 5.12 -7.03 3.01
C VAL A 14 4.50 -6.73 4.36
N LEU A 15 4.36 -7.76 5.20
CA LEU A 15 3.91 -7.63 6.57
C LEU A 15 5.14 -7.47 7.48
N GLU A 16 5.22 -6.35 8.19
CA GLU A 16 6.28 -6.02 9.14
C GLU A 16 5.72 -6.02 10.57
N GLN A 17 6.43 -6.63 11.51
CA GLN A 17 6.18 -6.41 12.92
C GLN A 17 6.95 -5.17 13.38
N HIS A 18 6.24 -4.07 13.60
CA HIS A 18 6.85 -2.81 14.01
C HIS A 18 7.40 -2.92 15.43
N LYS A 19 8.50 -2.19 15.73
CA LYS A 19 9.17 -2.20 17.04
C LYS A 19 8.26 -1.86 18.24
N LYS A 20 7.15 -1.15 17.99
CA LYS A 20 6.14 -0.81 19.01
C LYS A 20 5.12 -1.93 19.27
N GLY A 21 5.27 -3.09 18.63
CA GLY A 21 4.39 -4.27 18.78
C GLY A 21 3.22 -4.33 17.80
N ASN A 22 2.96 -3.26 17.04
CA ASN A 22 1.90 -3.23 16.03
C ASN A 22 2.36 -3.87 14.72
N PHE A 23 1.44 -4.37 13.90
CA PHE A 23 1.75 -4.81 12.54
C PHE A 23 1.60 -3.66 11.54
N HIS A 24 2.58 -3.52 10.65
CA HIS A 24 2.53 -2.65 9.50
C HIS A 24 2.41 -3.50 8.23
N LEU A 25 1.54 -3.07 7.32
CA LEU A 25 1.44 -3.67 5.98
C LEU A 25 1.94 -2.66 4.96
N HIS A 26 3.10 -2.93 4.37
CA HIS A 26 3.63 -2.12 3.28
C HIS A 26 3.14 -2.68 1.95
N VAL A 27 2.52 -1.84 1.12
CA VAL A 27 1.97 -2.28 -0.18
C VAL A 27 2.43 -1.35 -1.29
N ALA A 28 3.06 -1.93 -2.32
CA ALA A 28 3.28 -1.27 -3.60
C ALA A 28 2.19 -1.71 -4.58
N LEU A 29 1.54 -0.74 -5.23
CA LEU A 29 0.49 -0.96 -6.22
C LEU A 29 0.94 -0.46 -7.58
N THR A 30 0.57 -1.17 -8.64
CA THR A 30 0.65 -0.64 -10.01
C THR A 30 -0.66 0.04 -10.41
N GLY A 31 -0.56 1.16 -11.12
CA GLY A 31 -1.73 1.91 -11.60
C GLY A 31 -2.20 3.01 -10.64
N HIS A 32 -3.49 3.36 -10.76
CA HIS A 32 -4.12 4.42 -9.97
C HIS A 32 -5.25 3.86 -9.13
N VAL A 33 -5.31 4.28 -7.87
CA VAL A 33 -6.39 3.89 -6.95
C VAL A 33 -6.89 5.12 -6.22
N ARG A 34 -8.20 5.15 -5.94
CA ARG A 34 -8.79 6.18 -5.08
C ARG A 34 -8.35 5.95 -3.64
N VAL A 35 -7.69 6.94 -3.05
CA VAL A 35 -7.20 6.88 -1.66
C VAL A 35 -8.31 6.52 -0.66
N ASP A 36 -9.51 7.09 -0.82
CA ASP A 36 -10.63 6.80 0.07
C ASP A 36 -11.16 5.37 -0.06
N LEU A 37 -10.97 4.74 -1.23
CA LEU A 37 -11.28 3.33 -1.40
C LEU A 37 -10.28 2.48 -0.61
N VAL A 38 -8.98 2.77 -0.72
CA VAL A 38 -7.93 2.06 0.03
C VAL A 38 -8.18 2.16 1.53
N ARG A 39 -8.47 3.36 2.04
CA ARG A 39 -8.77 3.59 3.47
C ARG A 39 -9.98 2.79 3.94
N ARG A 40 -11.07 2.79 3.18
CA ARG A 40 -12.28 2.02 3.54
C ARG A 40 -12.03 0.52 3.53
N ILE A 41 -11.25 0.01 2.58
CA ILE A 41 -10.85 -1.41 2.55
C ILE A 41 -10.04 -1.74 3.81
N TRP A 42 -9.04 -0.91 4.15
CA TRP A 42 -8.21 -1.13 5.34
C TRP A 42 -9.02 -1.14 6.64
N TRP A 43 -9.93 -0.19 6.79
CA TRP A 43 -10.83 -0.12 7.95
C TRP A 43 -11.67 -1.40 8.13
N VAL A 44 -12.16 -2.00 7.05
CA VAL A 44 -12.87 -3.28 7.13
C VAL A 44 -11.95 -4.39 7.67
N CYS A 45 -10.68 -4.40 7.27
CA CYS A 45 -9.71 -5.37 7.77
C CYS A 45 -9.32 -5.15 9.24
N CYS A 46 -9.29 -3.89 9.70
CA CYS A 46 -8.85 -3.51 11.04
C CYS A 46 -9.97 -3.44 12.09
N GLY A 47 -11.18 -3.90 11.78
CA GLY A 47 -12.29 -3.99 12.75
C GLY A 47 -13.28 -2.83 12.70
N GLY A 48 -13.23 -1.96 11.68
CA GLY A 48 -14.28 -0.98 11.41
C GLY A 48 -13.78 0.39 10.96
N ARG A 49 -14.74 1.28 10.69
CA ARG A 49 -14.48 2.65 10.21
C ARG A 49 -13.59 3.41 11.20
N GLY A 50 -12.50 3.97 10.70
CA GLY A 50 -11.53 4.74 11.50
C GLY A 50 -10.48 3.88 12.21
N MET A 51 -10.55 2.55 12.10
CA MET A 51 -9.59 1.65 12.72
C MET A 51 -8.35 1.44 11.86
N GLY A 52 -7.18 1.63 12.44
CA GLY A 52 -5.90 1.52 11.73
C GLY A 52 -5.59 2.74 10.86
N ASN A 53 -4.29 2.93 10.58
CA ASN A 53 -3.79 4.06 9.81
C ASN A 53 -3.39 3.61 8.39
N VAL A 54 -3.60 4.51 7.42
CA VAL A 54 -3.13 4.34 6.04
C VAL A 54 -2.37 5.59 5.64
N ASP A 55 -1.06 5.43 5.51
CA ASP A 55 -0.16 6.46 5.01
C ASP A 55 0.17 6.16 3.53
N LEU A 56 0.05 7.18 2.69
CA LEU A 56 0.26 7.07 1.24
C LEU A 56 1.32 8.07 0.82
N GLU A 57 2.41 7.55 0.27
CA GLU A 57 3.51 8.39 -0.18
C GLU A 57 3.77 8.22 -1.67
N ARG A 58 3.66 9.31 -2.43
CA ARG A 58 4.04 9.33 -3.85
C ARG A 58 5.50 9.70 -3.99
N ARG A 59 6.35 8.73 -4.33
CA ARG A 59 7.76 8.98 -4.66
C ARG A 59 7.88 9.50 -6.09
N ARG A 60 8.16 10.80 -6.25
CA ARG A 60 8.49 11.42 -7.55
C ARG A 60 9.99 11.32 -7.78
N THR A 61 10.41 10.68 -8.88
CA THR A 61 11.80 10.68 -9.35
C THR A 61 11.80 10.81 -10.87
N HIS A 62 12.87 11.40 -11.42
CA HIS A 62 13.06 11.48 -12.87
C HIS A 62 13.65 10.18 -13.45
N ASP A 63 14.41 9.41 -12.67
CA ASP A 63 15.00 8.13 -13.08
C ASP A 63 14.18 6.91 -12.64
N LYS A 64 13.89 6.01 -13.59
CA LYS A 64 13.12 4.79 -13.38
C LYS A 64 13.82 3.81 -12.43
N LEU A 65 15.13 3.61 -12.58
CA LEU A 65 15.89 2.67 -11.73
C LEU A 65 15.90 3.14 -10.28
N HIS A 66 16.19 4.42 -10.08
CA HIS A 66 16.15 5.05 -8.77
C HIS A 66 14.75 4.99 -8.12
N ARG A 67 13.67 5.09 -8.92
CA ARG A 67 12.30 4.92 -8.41
C ARG A 67 12.06 3.51 -7.89
N THR A 68 12.45 2.50 -8.66
CA THR A 68 12.29 1.10 -8.28
C THR A 68 13.05 0.79 -7.00
N ALA A 69 14.31 1.21 -6.90
CA ALA A 69 15.12 1.04 -5.70
C ALA A 69 14.50 1.70 -4.46
N LYS A 70 13.96 2.93 -4.60
CA LYS A 70 13.25 3.62 -3.51
C LYS A 70 11.98 2.93 -3.08
N ILE A 71 11.19 2.42 -4.02
CA ILE A 71 9.97 1.66 -3.70
C ILE A 71 10.36 0.38 -2.96
N ALA A 72 11.34 -0.37 -3.47
CA ALA A 72 11.84 -1.60 -2.85
C ALA A 72 12.32 -1.34 -1.41
N SER A 73 13.19 -0.34 -1.21
CA SER A 73 13.68 0.04 0.12
C SER A 73 12.57 0.50 1.07
N TYR A 74 11.50 1.11 0.56
CA TYR A 74 10.38 1.53 1.40
C TYR A 74 9.51 0.36 1.86
N ILE A 75 9.27 -0.63 0.99
CA ILE A 75 8.41 -1.77 1.30
C ILE A 75 9.12 -2.91 2.04
N SER A 76 10.45 -3.01 1.93
CA SER A 76 11.26 -4.08 2.56
C SER A 76 11.76 -3.71 3.96
N LYS A 77 11.00 -2.93 4.72
CA LYS A 77 11.41 -2.47 6.05
C LYS A 77 11.32 -3.57 7.11
#